data_AF-A0A2J0UDN9-F1
#
_entry.id   AF-A0A2J0UDN9-F1
#
_cell.length_a   1.000
_cell.length_b   1.000
_cell.length_c   1.000
_cell.angle_alpha   90.00
_cell.angle_beta   90.00
_cell.angle_gamma   90.00
#
_symmetry.space_group_name_H-M   'P 1'
#
loop_
_entity.id
_entity.type
_entity.pdbx_description
1 polymer ?
#
loop_
_entity_poly.entity_id
_entity_poly.type
_entity_poly.pdbx_seq_one_letter_code
_entity_poly.pdbx_strand_id
1 'polypeptide(L)'
;MRSSVASRASYEVIAQLSREVNEVDAADELIRTAVDRRAVAGLLELPRRDLEVNVRVGIGEGLRACLNLSAATLEEMAFASASLSFDPALTGDAGRDGSEMAEEEYSATRPELVVVLVGDAPESGEEVILSRFERQLYRTGDIQSGVHEVLQLGLQKVQGEAKLWGLQVGVRLSSQRGLWPGFNLSCDVIGLMASGSVSLDFDPYV
;
A
#
# COMPACT_ATOMS: atom_id res chain seq x y z
N MET A 1 0.63 -4.73 47.19
CA MET A 1 1.38 -4.01 46.12
C MET A 1 1.78 -5.00 45.02
N ARG A 2 0.91 -5.24 44.05
CA ARG A 2 1.20 -5.98 42.80
C ARG A 2 0.20 -5.51 41.73
N SER A 3 0.38 -4.30 41.22
CA SER A 3 -0.51 -3.77 40.15
C SER A 3 0.20 -2.83 39.17
N SER A 4 1.52 -2.71 39.21
CA SER A 4 2.23 -1.66 38.47
C SER A 4 3.03 -2.13 37.25
N VAL A 5 3.11 -3.44 36.97
CA VAL A 5 3.94 -3.97 35.87
C VAL A 5 3.10 -4.45 34.68
N ALA A 6 1.92 -5.03 34.94
CA ALA A 6 1.00 -5.43 33.87
C ALA A 6 0.41 -4.24 33.12
N SER A 7 0.17 -3.10 33.78
CA SER A 7 -0.43 -1.92 33.13
C SER A 7 0.56 -1.10 32.30
N ARG A 8 1.87 -1.40 32.31
CA ARG A 8 2.84 -0.66 31.48
C ARG A 8 3.07 -1.36 30.14
N ALA A 9 3.03 -2.69 30.12
CA ALA A 9 3.06 -3.48 28.88
C ALA A 9 1.75 -3.38 28.09
N SER A 10 0.59 -3.21 28.75
CA SER A 10 -0.70 -3.08 28.08
C SER A 10 -0.95 -1.70 27.42
N TYR A 11 -0.20 -0.66 27.80
CA TYR A 11 -0.36 0.69 27.21
C TYR A 11 0.59 0.97 26.04
N GLU A 12 1.58 0.09 25.79
CA GLU A 12 2.42 0.13 24.58
C GLU A 12 1.69 -0.43 23.33
N VAL A 13 0.49 -0.98 23.49
CA VAL A 13 -0.26 -1.67 22.42
C VAL A 13 -1.08 -0.70 21.54
N ILE A 14 -1.12 0.60 21.88
CA ILE A 14 -1.71 1.62 21.01
C ILE A 14 -0.65 2.07 20.01
N ALA A 15 -0.24 1.16 19.12
CA ALA A 15 0.97 1.31 18.35
C ALA A 15 0.66 1.86 16.95
N GLN A 16 0.98 3.13 16.74
CA GLN A 16 1.47 3.60 15.45
C GLN A 16 2.79 2.85 15.21
N LEU A 17 2.74 1.73 14.48
CA LEU A 17 3.93 0.94 14.16
C LEU A 17 4.56 1.56 12.91
N SER A 18 5.54 2.44 13.15
CA SER A 18 6.41 2.96 12.11
C SER A 18 7.75 2.24 12.21
N ARG A 19 8.14 1.54 11.16
CA ARG A 19 9.46 0.90 11.09
C ARG A 19 10.04 1.04 9.70
N GLU A 20 11.33 1.34 9.66
CA GLU A 20 12.14 1.42 8.45
C GLU A 20 12.55 0.00 8.02
N VAL A 21 12.33 -0.31 6.75
CA VAL A 21 12.57 -1.62 6.15
C VAL A 21 13.41 -1.44 4.91
N ASN A 22 14.46 -2.25 4.73
CA ASN A 22 15.35 -2.14 3.59
C ASN A 22 15.00 -3.10 2.45
N GLU A 23 14.03 -4.01 2.64
CA GLU A 23 13.68 -5.09 1.71
C GLU A 23 12.15 -5.33 1.64
N VAL A 24 11.65 -5.73 0.46
CA VAL A 24 10.21 -5.88 0.16
C VAL A 24 9.55 -7.00 0.98
N ASP A 25 10.18 -8.18 1.07
CA ASP A 25 9.65 -9.32 1.84
C ASP A 25 9.59 -9.03 3.35
N ALA A 26 10.46 -8.15 3.84
CA ALA A 26 10.44 -7.73 5.22
C ALA A 26 9.25 -6.80 5.53
N ALA A 27 8.68 -6.10 4.55
CA ALA A 27 7.53 -5.22 4.76
C ALA A 27 6.25 -6.04 5.01
N ASP A 28 6.01 -7.09 4.23
CA ASP A 28 4.85 -7.99 4.39
C ASP A 28 4.85 -8.68 5.78
N GLU A 29 6.00 -9.24 6.17
CA GLU A 29 6.21 -9.85 7.48
C GLU A 29 6.01 -8.88 8.65
N LEU A 30 6.42 -7.62 8.47
CA LEU A 30 6.23 -6.57 9.48
C LEU A 30 4.77 -6.17 9.61
N ILE A 31 4.06 -6.01 8.49
CA ILE A 31 2.62 -5.72 8.48
C ILE A 31 1.88 -6.84 9.20
N ARG A 32 2.16 -8.10 8.84
CA ARG A 32 1.57 -9.29 9.47
C ARG A 32 1.80 -9.31 10.98
N THR A 33 3.03 -9.07 11.41
CA THR A 33 3.37 -9.00 12.85
C THR A 33 2.64 -7.86 13.56
N ALA A 34 2.47 -6.70 12.91
CA ALA A 34 1.74 -5.57 13.48
C ALA A 34 0.25 -5.88 13.65
N VAL A 35 -0.34 -6.55 12.66
CA VAL A 35 -1.74 -6.97 12.66
C VAL A 35 -2.00 -8.08 13.68
N ASP A 36 -1.12 -9.09 13.79
CA ASP A 36 -1.27 -10.15 14.79
C ASP A 36 -1.32 -9.60 16.22
N ARG A 37 -0.44 -8.63 16.54
CA ARG A 37 -0.44 -7.97 17.85
C ARG A 37 -1.75 -7.24 18.13
N ARG A 38 -2.34 -6.63 17.10
CA ARG A 38 -3.62 -5.96 17.17
C ARG A 38 -4.78 -6.94 17.33
N ALA A 39 -4.77 -8.08 16.64
CA ALA A 39 -5.76 -9.13 16.81
C ALA A 39 -5.76 -9.67 18.25
N VAL A 40 -4.57 -9.90 18.82
CA VAL A 40 -4.40 -10.27 20.24
C VAL A 40 -4.93 -9.18 21.18
N ALA A 41 -4.69 -7.91 20.88
CA ALA A 41 -5.22 -6.78 21.65
C ALA A 41 -6.75 -6.68 21.59
N GLY A 42 -7.36 -7.02 20.45
CA GLY A 42 -8.81 -7.08 20.26
C GLY A 42 -9.47 -8.20 21.08
N LEU A 43 -8.78 -9.34 21.25
CA LEU A 43 -9.22 -10.41 22.17
C LEU A 43 -9.22 -9.96 23.64
N LEU A 44 -8.48 -8.90 23.98
CA LEU A 44 -8.40 -8.32 25.31
C LEU A 44 -9.39 -7.16 25.53
N GLU A 45 -10.39 -6.99 24.64
CA GLU A 45 -11.43 -5.94 24.69
C GLU A 45 -10.91 -4.50 24.85
N LEU A 46 -9.72 -4.22 24.32
CA LEU A 46 -9.19 -2.86 24.30
C LEU A 46 -9.99 -1.98 23.31
N PRO A 47 -10.15 -0.67 23.58
CA PRO A 47 -10.92 0.23 22.73
C PRO A 47 -10.39 0.23 21.29
N ARG A 48 -11.28 -0.04 20.32
CA ARG A 48 -10.98 0.00 18.89
C ARG A 48 -10.67 1.43 18.47
N ARG A 49 -9.42 1.70 18.08
CA ARG A 49 -8.99 2.89 17.33
C ARG A 49 -8.32 2.42 16.07
N ASP A 50 -8.56 2.97 14.89
CA ASP A 50 -7.94 2.47 13.64
C ASP A 50 -6.42 2.27 13.80
N LEU A 51 -5.92 1.09 13.39
CA LEU A 51 -4.49 0.79 13.44
C LEU A 51 -3.83 1.49 12.26
N GLU A 52 -2.84 2.35 12.47
CA GLU A 52 -2.05 2.88 11.36
C GLU A 52 -0.74 2.10 11.25
N VAL A 53 -0.57 1.42 10.12
CA VAL A 53 0.67 0.72 9.76
C VAL A 53 1.48 1.62 8.85
N ASN A 54 2.61 2.11 9.36
CA ASN A 54 3.50 3.00 8.62
C ASN A 54 4.71 2.19 8.14
N VAL A 55 4.75 1.92 6.84
CA VAL A 55 5.86 1.23 6.19
C VAL A 55 6.76 2.28 5.56
N ARG A 56 7.93 2.48 6.18
CA ARG A 56 8.97 3.29 5.56
C ARG A 56 9.98 2.36 4.90
N VAL A 57 10.20 2.51 3.60
CA VAL A 57 11.18 1.68 2.89
C VAL A 57 12.43 2.49 2.56
N GLY A 58 13.56 2.13 3.17
CA GLY A 58 14.85 2.72 2.82
C GLY A 58 15.28 2.23 1.44
N ILE A 59 15.26 3.11 0.44
CA ILE A 59 15.74 2.78 -0.90
C ILE A 59 17.25 2.95 -0.91
N GLY A 60 18.01 1.85 -0.93
CA GLY A 60 19.43 1.88 -1.24
C GLY A 60 19.67 2.44 -2.65
N GLU A 61 20.81 3.12 -2.89
CA GLU A 61 21.13 3.71 -4.20
C GLU A 61 20.87 2.72 -5.36
N GLY A 62 19.98 3.11 -6.28
CA GLY A 62 19.65 2.32 -7.48
C GLY A 62 18.53 1.29 -7.34
N LEU A 63 17.92 1.13 -6.15
CA LEU A 63 16.75 0.24 -5.96
C LEU A 63 15.43 0.96 -6.28
N ARG A 64 14.40 0.17 -6.63
CA ARG A 64 13.05 0.66 -6.95
C ARG A 64 12.16 0.60 -5.71
N ALA A 65 11.27 1.58 -5.57
CA ALA A 65 10.33 1.70 -4.47
C ALA A 65 9.10 0.81 -4.67
N CYS A 66 9.25 -0.51 -4.57
CA CYS A 66 8.14 -1.45 -4.82
C CYS A 66 7.48 -1.91 -3.51
N LEU A 67 6.18 -2.19 -3.55
CA LEU A 67 5.45 -2.81 -2.43
C LEU A 67 4.41 -3.80 -2.96
N ASN A 68 4.56 -5.07 -2.59
CA ASN A 68 3.66 -6.14 -2.96
C ASN A 68 2.99 -6.70 -1.72
N LEU A 69 1.66 -6.73 -1.70
CA LEU A 69 0.88 -7.27 -0.59
C LEU A 69 -0.02 -8.38 -1.10
N SER A 70 0.04 -9.52 -0.43
CA SER A 70 -0.85 -10.65 -0.72
C SER A 70 -2.29 -10.32 -0.32
N ALA A 71 -3.25 -11.01 -0.94
CA ALA A 71 -4.65 -10.93 -0.53
C ALA A 71 -4.83 -11.32 0.96
N ALA A 72 -4.07 -12.31 1.44
CA ALA A 72 -4.12 -12.74 2.84
C ALA A 72 -3.67 -11.64 3.80
N THR A 73 -2.58 -10.94 3.48
CA THR A 73 -2.09 -9.80 4.26
C THR A 73 -3.14 -8.69 4.34
N LEU A 74 -3.80 -8.39 3.22
CA LEU A 74 -4.85 -7.37 3.17
C LEU A 74 -6.12 -7.81 3.93
N GLU A 75 -6.47 -9.09 3.92
CA GLU A 75 -7.56 -9.65 4.75
C GLU A 75 -7.27 -9.50 6.25
N GLU A 76 -6.04 -9.78 6.68
CA GLU A 76 -5.61 -9.57 8.07
C GLU A 76 -5.67 -8.08 8.44
N MET A 77 -5.15 -7.19 7.58
CA MET A 77 -5.22 -5.74 7.78
C MET A 77 -6.66 -5.26 7.91
N ALA A 78 -7.57 -5.74 7.07
CA ALA A 78 -9.00 -5.42 7.16
C ALA A 78 -9.60 -5.90 8.49
N PHE A 79 -9.27 -7.12 8.93
CA PHE A 79 -9.72 -7.66 10.23
C PHE A 79 -9.26 -6.78 11.41
N ALA A 80 -8.05 -6.23 11.36
CA ALA A 80 -7.51 -5.31 12.35
C ALA A 80 -8.04 -3.87 12.26
N SER A 81 -8.80 -3.55 11.20
CA SER A 81 -9.17 -2.18 10.83
C SER A 81 -7.92 -1.30 10.66
N ALA A 82 -6.96 -1.80 9.89
CA ALA A 82 -5.68 -1.15 9.65
C ALA A 82 -5.73 -0.24 8.42
N SER A 83 -5.04 0.90 8.49
CA SER A 83 -4.62 1.71 7.34
C SER A 83 -3.14 1.47 7.03
N LEU A 84 -2.74 1.77 5.80
CA LEU A 84 -1.37 1.68 5.32
C LEU A 84 -0.87 3.05 4.88
N SER A 85 0.31 3.43 5.37
CA SER A 85 1.10 4.51 4.78
C SER A 85 2.42 3.94 4.26
N PHE A 86 2.67 4.12 2.97
CA PHE A 86 3.91 3.74 2.32
C PHE A 86 4.74 4.99 1.99
N ASP A 87 5.90 5.10 2.63
CA ASP A 87 6.83 6.22 2.58
C ASP A 87 8.22 5.68 2.18
N PRO A 88 8.61 5.75 0.91
CA PRO A 88 9.94 5.35 0.49
C PRO A 88 11.00 6.38 0.88
N ALA A 89 11.81 6.11 1.91
CA ALA A 89 12.91 6.97 2.30
C ALA A 89 14.03 6.96 1.24
N LEU A 90 14.36 8.14 0.72
CA LEU A 90 15.54 8.34 -0.13
C LEU A 90 16.79 8.24 0.75
N THR A 91 17.51 7.12 0.72
CA THR A 91 18.87 7.09 1.29
C THR A 91 19.84 7.62 0.25
N GLY A 92 20.15 8.91 0.34
CA GLY A 92 21.13 9.55 -0.53
C GLY A 92 21.24 11.04 -0.23
N ASP A 93 22.46 11.50 -0.03
CA ASP A 93 22.86 12.91 0.17
C ASP A 93 22.64 13.76 -1.10
N ALA A 94 21.46 13.66 -1.73
CA ALA A 94 21.07 14.48 -2.88
C ALA A 94 20.56 15.86 -2.42
N GLY A 95 21.12 16.38 -1.33
CA GLY A 95 20.68 17.61 -0.66
C GLY A 95 21.79 18.44 -0.04
N ARG A 96 23.07 18.19 -0.42
CA ARG A 96 24.17 19.09 -0.08
C ARG A 96 24.99 19.50 -1.29
N ASP A 97 24.32 19.94 -2.34
CA ASP A 97 24.82 21.09 -3.09
C ASP A 97 23.64 21.85 -3.70
N GLY A 98 23.50 23.10 -3.25
CA GLY A 98 22.58 24.09 -3.82
C GLY A 98 23.07 24.52 -5.19
N SER A 99 22.98 23.63 -6.17
CA SER A 99 23.12 24.00 -7.57
C SER A 99 21.74 24.10 -8.17
N GLU A 100 21.32 25.34 -8.44
CA GLU A 100 20.22 25.70 -9.31
C GLU A 100 20.34 24.86 -10.59
N MET A 101 19.57 23.78 -10.68
CA MET A 101 19.51 23.00 -11.91
C MET A 101 18.85 23.87 -12.95
N ALA A 102 19.63 24.24 -13.95
CA ALA A 102 19.19 24.90 -15.16
C ALA A 102 17.89 24.28 -15.67
N GLU A 103 16.99 25.13 -16.14
CA GLU A 103 15.80 24.76 -16.90
C GLU A 103 16.23 24.04 -18.19
N GLU A 104 16.65 22.79 -18.07
CA GLU A 104 16.73 21.89 -19.20
C GLU A 104 15.28 21.56 -19.58
N GLU A 105 14.95 21.88 -20.82
CA GLU A 105 13.68 21.60 -21.47
C GLU A 105 13.52 20.07 -21.62
N TYR A 106 13.23 19.38 -20.51
CA TYR A 106 12.89 17.97 -20.52
C TYR A 106 11.65 17.82 -21.39
N SER A 107 11.74 16.98 -22.43
CA SER A 107 10.59 16.53 -23.22
C SER A 107 9.50 16.07 -22.26
N ALA A 108 8.49 16.92 -22.07
CA ALA A 108 7.54 16.86 -20.99
C ALA A 108 6.53 15.70 -21.18
N THR A 109 7.00 14.47 -21.01
CA THR A 109 6.14 13.35 -20.68
C THR A 109 5.61 13.61 -19.27
N ARG A 110 4.41 14.19 -19.21
CA ARG A 110 3.74 14.53 -17.95
C ARG A 110 3.63 13.25 -17.12
N PRO A 111 3.89 13.32 -15.80
CA PRO A 111 3.83 12.14 -14.96
C PRO A 111 2.44 11.53 -14.98
N GLU A 112 2.37 10.25 -15.32
CA GLU A 112 1.12 9.49 -15.45
C GLU A 112 1.01 8.50 -14.30
N LEU A 113 -0.12 8.54 -13.61
CA LEU A 113 -0.57 7.49 -12.72
C LEU A 113 -1.46 6.57 -13.54
N VAL A 114 -1.12 5.29 -13.54
CA VAL A 114 -1.96 4.22 -14.08
C VAL A 114 -2.27 3.25 -12.95
N VAL A 115 -3.55 3.06 -12.66
CA VAL A 115 -4.03 2.01 -11.74
C VAL A 115 -4.91 1.06 -12.54
N VAL A 116 -4.65 -0.23 -12.41
CA VAL A 116 -5.43 -1.28 -13.08
C VAL A 116 -5.87 -2.32 -12.08
N LEU A 117 -7.09 -2.81 -12.22
CA LEU A 117 -7.50 -4.05 -11.59
C LEU A 117 -7.53 -5.14 -12.67
N VAL A 118 -6.70 -6.14 -12.48
CA VAL A 118 -6.61 -7.32 -13.34
C VAL A 118 -7.10 -8.55 -12.59
N GLY A 119 -7.46 -9.58 -13.34
CA GLY A 119 -7.78 -10.90 -12.81
C GLY A 119 -7.71 -11.96 -13.89
N ASP A 120 -7.41 -13.18 -13.50
CA ASP A 120 -7.41 -14.34 -14.36
C ASP A 120 -8.85 -14.87 -14.50
N ALA A 121 -9.35 -14.92 -15.73
CA ALA A 121 -10.69 -15.44 -15.98
C ALA A 121 -10.77 -16.91 -15.56
N PRO A 122 -11.70 -17.32 -14.66
CA PRO A 122 -11.71 -18.68 -14.10
C PRO A 122 -11.87 -19.79 -15.13
N GLU A 123 -12.49 -19.50 -16.28
CA GLU A 123 -12.76 -20.47 -17.33
C GLU A 123 -11.57 -20.67 -18.28
N SER A 124 -10.80 -19.60 -18.59
CA SER A 124 -9.73 -19.62 -19.59
C SER A 124 -8.33 -19.47 -19.00
N GLY A 125 -8.20 -18.96 -17.78
CA GLY A 125 -6.93 -18.57 -17.16
C GLY A 125 -6.26 -17.37 -17.85
N GLU A 126 -6.97 -16.66 -18.73
CA GLU A 126 -6.44 -15.45 -19.37
C GLU A 126 -6.54 -14.26 -18.43
N GLU A 127 -5.47 -13.45 -18.38
CA GLU A 127 -5.48 -12.19 -17.64
C GLU A 127 -6.38 -11.17 -18.34
N VAL A 128 -7.32 -10.60 -17.59
CA VAL A 128 -8.29 -9.62 -18.07
C VAL A 128 -8.18 -8.33 -17.25
N ILE A 129 -8.12 -7.19 -17.94
CA ILE A 129 -8.25 -5.87 -17.30
C ILE A 129 -9.73 -5.62 -17.00
N LEU A 130 -10.10 -5.71 -15.72
CA LEU A 130 -11.46 -5.47 -15.26
C LEU A 130 -11.77 -3.98 -15.19
N SER A 131 -10.83 -3.16 -14.76
CA SER A 131 -10.99 -1.71 -14.71
C SER A 131 -9.63 -1.02 -14.74
N ARG A 132 -9.65 0.25 -15.15
CA ARG A 132 -8.45 1.05 -15.36
C ARG A 132 -8.75 2.51 -15.03
N PHE A 133 -7.82 3.12 -14.34
CA PHE A 133 -7.82 4.54 -14.00
C PHE A 133 -6.49 5.14 -14.45
N GLU A 134 -6.55 6.27 -15.14
CA GLU A 134 -5.38 6.99 -15.63
C GLU A 134 -5.46 8.46 -15.23
N ARG A 135 -4.33 9.03 -14.81
CA ARG A 135 -4.28 10.43 -14.44
C ARG A 135 -2.92 11.06 -14.76
N GLN A 136 -2.95 12.15 -15.50
CA GLN A 136 -1.78 13.01 -15.66
C GLN A 136 -1.63 13.95 -14.46
N LEU A 137 -0.39 14.32 -14.14
CA LEU A 137 -0.05 15.26 -13.05
C LEU A 137 -0.62 14.80 -11.71
N TYR A 138 -0.47 13.52 -11.40
CA TYR A 138 -0.99 12.94 -10.18
C TYR A 138 -0.29 13.48 -8.92
N ARG A 139 -1.01 13.44 -7.80
CA ARG A 139 -0.53 13.71 -6.44
C ARG A 139 -0.65 12.44 -5.60
N THR A 140 0.02 12.40 -4.45
CA THR A 140 -0.01 11.26 -3.51
C THR A 140 -1.43 10.76 -3.18
N GLY A 141 -2.42 11.66 -3.04
CA GLY A 141 -3.81 11.29 -2.77
C GLY A 141 -4.57 10.68 -3.95
N ASP A 142 -4.05 10.85 -5.17
CA ASP A 142 -4.68 10.31 -6.38
C ASP A 142 -4.50 8.80 -6.49
N ILE A 143 -3.46 8.22 -5.87
CA ILE A 143 -3.24 6.76 -5.84
C ILE A 143 -4.38 6.08 -5.09
N GLN A 144 -4.70 6.53 -3.86
CA GLN A 144 -5.82 5.97 -3.10
C GLN A 144 -7.14 6.08 -3.88
N SER A 145 -7.35 7.24 -4.51
CA SER A 145 -8.57 7.51 -5.29
C SER A 145 -8.67 6.57 -6.49
N GLY A 146 -7.56 6.39 -7.22
CA GLY A 146 -7.48 5.46 -8.34
C GLY A 146 -7.70 4.01 -7.94
N VAL A 147 -7.05 3.55 -6.86
CA VAL A 147 -7.24 2.20 -6.29
C VAL A 147 -8.71 1.98 -5.92
N HIS A 148 -9.32 2.93 -5.21
CA HIS A 148 -10.72 2.85 -4.83
C HIS A 148 -11.66 2.78 -6.05
N GLU A 149 -11.42 3.62 -7.07
CA GLU A 149 -12.24 3.66 -8.27
C GLU A 149 -12.14 2.37 -9.10
N VAL A 150 -10.93 1.84 -9.31
CA VAL A 150 -10.77 0.57 -10.05
C VAL A 150 -11.43 -0.58 -9.30
N LEU A 151 -11.34 -0.63 -7.97
CA LEU A 151 -11.99 -1.66 -7.17
C LEU A 151 -13.51 -1.58 -7.29
N GLN A 152 -14.09 -0.38 -7.15
CA GLN A 152 -15.54 -0.19 -7.27
C GLN A 152 -16.07 -0.64 -8.63
N LEU A 153 -15.39 -0.26 -9.72
CA LEU A 153 -15.82 -0.59 -11.07
C LEU A 153 -15.54 -2.05 -11.45
N GLY A 154 -14.39 -2.59 -11.06
CA GLY A 154 -14.00 -3.95 -11.46
C GLY A 154 -14.70 -5.03 -10.64
N LEU A 155 -14.90 -4.82 -9.33
CA LEU A 155 -15.66 -5.78 -8.50
C LEU A 155 -17.13 -5.89 -8.94
N GLN A 156 -17.71 -4.84 -9.53
CA GLN A 156 -19.05 -4.88 -10.14
C GLN A 156 -19.11 -5.77 -11.38
N LYS A 157 -17.99 -6.06 -12.05
CA LYS A 157 -17.95 -6.93 -13.24
C LYS A 157 -17.86 -8.40 -12.89
N VAL A 158 -17.31 -8.74 -11.73
CA VAL A 158 -17.07 -10.12 -11.27
C VAL A 158 -18.02 -10.52 -10.12
N GLN A 159 -19.25 -9.99 -10.14
CA GLN A 159 -20.24 -10.00 -9.05
C GLN A 159 -20.32 -11.32 -8.25
N GLY A 160 -19.72 -11.35 -7.06
CA GLY A 160 -19.77 -12.51 -6.16
C GLY A 160 -18.78 -13.64 -6.50
N GLU A 161 -18.12 -13.56 -7.65
CA GLU A 161 -17.10 -14.52 -8.09
C GLU A 161 -15.68 -14.01 -7.91
N ALA A 162 -15.49 -12.76 -7.44
CA ALA A 162 -14.18 -12.11 -7.27
C ALA A 162 -13.06 -13.03 -6.74
N LYS A 163 -13.37 -13.89 -5.75
CA LYS A 163 -12.41 -14.82 -5.14
C LYS A 163 -11.87 -15.90 -6.08
N LEU A 164 -12.55 -16.17 -7.19
CA LEU A 164 -12.15 -17.14 -8.21
C LEU A 164 -11.17 -16.55 -9.24
N TRP A 165 -11.05 -15.21 -9.29
CA TRP A 165 -10.34 -14.50 -10.35
C TRP A 165 -8.89 -14.16 -10.03
N GLY A 166 -8.38 -14.47 -8.82
CA GLY A 166 -7.00 -14.14 -8.45
C GLY A 166 -6.68 -12.64 -8.60
N LEU A 167 -7.59 -11.78 -8.14
CA LEU A 167 -7.55 -10.34 -8.45
C LEU A 167 -6.28 -9.64 -7.96
N GLN A 168 -5.77 -8.71 -8.76
CA GLN A 168 -4.64 -7.86 -8.42
C GLN A 168 -4.88 -6.40 -8.83
N VAL A 169 -4.63 -5.47 -7.91
CA VAL A 169 -4.49 -4.06 -8.24
C VAL A 169 -3.02 -3.77 -8.55
N GLY A 170 -2.75 -3.40 -9.80
CA GLY A 170 -1.45 -2.89 -10.24
C GLY A 170 -1.43 -1.37 -10.23
N VAL A 171 -0.41 -0.77 -9.62
CA VAL A 171 -0.19 0.69 -9.62
C VAL A 171 1.16 0.98 -10.28
N ARG A 172 1.14 1.77 -11.35
CA ARG A 172 2.33 2.16 -12.12
C ARG A 172 2.40 3.67 -12.23
N LEU A 173 3.61 4.20 -12.10
CA LEU A 173 3.88 5.62 -12.25
C LEU A 173 4.83 5.79 -13.44
N SER A 174 4.45 6.57 -14.45
CA SER A 174 5.41 7.02 -15.46
C SER A 174 6.03 8.32 -14.93
N SER A 175 7.25 8.24 -14.42
CA SER A 175 8.03 9.43 -14.04
C SER A 175 9.48 9.16 -14.37
N GLN A 176 10.00 9.87 -15.37
CA GLN A 176 11.43 10.14 -15.42
C GLN A 176 11.73 11.04 -14.22
N ARG A 177 12.28 10.45 -13.15
CA ARG A 177 12.83 11.10 -11.93
C ARG A 177 12.09 12.36 -11.43
N GLY A 178 11.46 12.28 -10.27
CA GLY A 178 11.13 13.50 -9.49
C GLY A 178 9.81 13.50 -8.75
N LEU A 179 8.94 12.50 -8.92
CA LEU A 179 7.77 12.33 -8.07
C LEU A 179 8.00 11.25 -7.03
N TRP A 180 7.74 11.63 -5.79
CA TRP A 180 7.77 10.78 -4.61
C TRP A 180 6.75 9.63 -4.74
N PRO A 181 7.19 8.35 -4.77
CA PRO A 181 6.31 7.21 -5.01
C PRO A 181 5.63 6.69 -3.72
N GLY A 182 5.35 7.57 -2.76
CA GLY A 182 4.59 7.21 -1.56
C GLY A 182 3.08 7.23 -1.80
N PHE A 183 2.33 6.47 -0.99
CA PHE A 183 0.87 6.45 -1.02
C PHE A 183 0.28 6.07 0.34
N ASN A 184 -1.03 6.30 0.49
CA ASN A 184 -1.79 5.83 1.64
C ASN A 184 -2.98 4.99 1.16
N LEU A 185 -3.34 3.96 1.91
CA LEU A 185 -4.60 3.24 1.78
C LEU A 185 -5.35 3.30 3.12
N SER A 186 -6.57 3.81 3.09
CA SER A 186 -7.46 3.80 4.25
C SER A 186 -7.95 2.39 4.56
N CYS A 187 -8.44 2.20 5.79
CA CYS A 187 -9.08 0.95 6.22
C CYS A 187 -10.26 0.56 5.32
N ASP A 188 -11.01 1.53 4.79
CA ASP A 188 -12.16 1.27 3.91
C ASP A 188 -11.71 0.69 2.56
N VAL A 189 -10.65 1.24 1.97
CA VAL A 189 -10.09 0.73 0.71
C VAL A 189 -9.49 -0.66 0.91
N ILE A 190 -8.74 -0.87 2.00
CA ILE A 190 -8.20 -2.18 2.37
C ILE A 190 -9.33 -3.19 2.61
N GLY A 191 -10.41 -2.77 3.28
CA GLY A 191 -11.61 -3.60 3.48
C GLY A 191 -12.27 -4.01 2.17
N LEU A 192 -12.31 -3.10 1.18
CA LEU A 192 -12.81 -3.41 -0.16
C LEU A 192 -11.92 -4.43 -0.88
N MET A 193 -10.59 -4.26 -0.82
CA MET A 193 -9.64 -5.22 -1.37
C MET A 193 -9.79 -6.61 -0.74
N ALA A 194 -9.86 -6.67 0.59
CA ALA A 194 -10.06 -7.91 1.33
C ALA A 194 -11.37 -8.62 0.96
N SER A 195 -12.46 -7.87 0.77
CA SER A 195 -13.75 -8.45 0.39
C SER A 195 -13.72 -9.19 -0.96
N GLY A 196 -12.87 -8.74 -1.88
CA GLY A 196 -12.65 -9.36 -3.19
C GLY A 196 -11.44 -10.31 -3.25
N SER A 197 -10.78 -10.58 -2.11
CA SER A 197 -9.49 -11.30 -2.05
C SER A 197 -8.47 -10.76 -3.07
N VAL A 198 -8.35 -9.43 -3.11
CA VAL A 198 -7.51 -8.68 -4.06
C VAL A 198 -6.10 -8.48 -3.48
N SER A 199 -5.08 -8.73 -4.29
CA SER A 199 -3.67 -8.41 -3.97
C SER A 199 -3.27 -7.02 -4.48
N LEU A 200 -2.16 -6.48 -3.96
CA LEU A 200 -1.57 -5.21 -4.40
C LEU A 200 -0.19 -5.45 -5.01
N ASP A 201 0.03 -4.90 -6.20
CA ASP A 201 1.34 -4.77 -6.85
C ASP A 201 1.61 -3.28 -7.11
N PHE A 202 2.49 -2.69 -6.30
CA PHE A 202 2.95 -1.32 -6.48
C PHE A 202 4.36 -1.34 -7.06
N ASP A 203 4.47 -1.09 -8.37
CA ASP A 203 5.74 -0.89 -9.06
C ASP A 203 5.73 0.48 -9.77
N PRO A 204 6.31 1.52 -9.16
CA PRO A 204 6.22 2.88 -9.65
C PRO A 204 7.16 3.20 -10.83
N TYR A 205 7.92 2.24 -11.37
CA TYR A 205 8.88 2.52 -12.44
C TYR A 205 8.82 1.47 -13.55
N VAL A 206 7.91 1.63 -14.51
CA VAL A 206 7.79 0.76 -15.70
C VAL A 206 8.24 1.48 -16.96
#